data_AF-A0AAU5KQ23-F1
#
_entry.id   AF-A0AAU5KQ23-F1
#
_cell.length_a   1.000
_cell.length_b   1.000
_cell.length_c   1.000
_cell.angle_alpha   90.00
_cell.angle_beta   90.00
_cell.angle_gamma   90.00
#
_symmetry.space_group_name_H-M   'P 1'
#
loop_
_entity.id
_entity.type
_entity.pdbx_description
1 polymer ?
#
loop_
_entity_poly.entity_id
_entity_poly.type
_entity_poly.pdbx_seq_one_letter_code
_entity_poly.pdbx_strand_id
1 'polypeptide(L)'
;MGGKPPLCVVITGPSAAGKSTLATAIQEHACEPLLRFGVDELYRMVPGQWAGGVADARFAERGFTYQDVPSMPGARRINNGVDAIAMLRAMNAGIVGILSAGVGVIVDGQAFEPVVNTDLEGRLLDLRARGLARVAIIELSVTDEPLADRQRRHAHPVGLSLHQNSLPKQATEPDLVVETSSMSAAEVAAFVCRWLDQEYVKS
;
A
#
# COMPACT_ATOMS: atom_id res chain seq x y z
N MET A 1 -21.41 19.99 10.43
CA MET A 1 -20.08 20.20 11.02
C MET A 1 -19.15 20.61 9.88
N GLY A 2 -18.81 21.90 9.79
CA GLY A 2 -18.03 22.46 8.67
C GLY A 2 -16.53 22.24 8.85
N GLY A 3 -16.09 20.98 8.80
CA GLY A 3 -14.68 20.58 8.83
C GLY A 3 -14.14 20.31 7.42
N LYS A 4 -12.82 20.45 7.25
CA LYS A 4 -12.08 20.06 6.03
C LYS A 4 -12.39 18.58 5.69
N PRO A 5 -12.53 18.20 4.40
CA PRO A 5 -12.72 16.80 4.03
C PRO A 5 -11.59 15.91 4.56
N PRO A 6 -11.86 14.65 4.97
CA PRO A 6 -10.84 13.75 5.50
C PRO A 6 -9.73 13.50 4.47
N LEU A 7 -8.50 13.32 4.97
CA LEU A 7 -7.34 13.00 4.14
C LEU A 7 -7.19 11.50 3.96
N CYS A 8 -7.04 11.08 2.71
CA CYS A 8 -6.56 9.77 2.31
C CYS A 8 -5.14 9.89 1.77
N VAL A 9 -4.19 9.15 2.34
CA VAL A 9 -2.83 9.02 1.78
C VAL A 9 -2.61 7.59 1.34
N VAL A 10 -2.43 7.36 0.05
CA VAL A 10 -2.10 6.05 -0.51
C VAL A 10 -0.60 5.97 -0.74
N ILE A 11 0.05 4.94 -0.20
CA ILE A 11 1.48 4.70 -0.36
C ILE A 11 1.68 3.37 -1.10
N THR A 12 2.15 3.46 -2.34
CA THR A 12 2.43 2.33 -3.23
C THR A 12 3.93 2.13 -3.42
N GLY A 13 4.32 0.96 -3.92
CA GLY A 13 5.71 0.58 -4.16
C GLY A 13 6.04 -0.84 -3.69
N PRO A 14 7.21 -1.39 -4.06
CA PRO A 14 7.58 -2.77 -3.77
C PRO A 14 7.70 -3.04 -2.26
N SER A 15 7.54 -4.31 -1.87
CA SER A 15 7.83 -4.78 -0.52
C SER A 15 9.26 -4.36 -0.13
N ALA A 16 9.48 -4.03 1.14
CA ALA A 16 10.73 -3.44 1.63
C ALA A 16 11.09 -2.03 1.11
N ALA A 17 10.21 -1.34 0.36
CA ALA A 17 10.42 0.07 -0.02
C ALA A 17 10.30 1.08 1.14
N GLY A 18 9.88 0.64 2.33
CA GLY A 18 9.71 1.52 3.49
C GLY A 18 8.30 2.11 3.66
N LYS A 19 7.30 1.60 2.92
CA LYS A 19 5.91 2.09 2.97
C LYS A 19 5.35 2.18 4.39
N SER A 20 5.47 1.12 5.18
CA SER A 20 4.94 1.06 6.54
C SER A 20 5.66 2.02 7.49
N THR A 21 6.97 2.20 7.32
CA THR A 21 7.75 3.19 8.09
C THR A 21 7.32 4.60 7.74
N LEU A 22 7.11 4.89 6.46
CA LEU A 22 6.59 6.17 6.00
C LEU A 22 5.16 6.42 6.51
N ALA A 23 4.30 5.41 6.47
CA ALA A 23 2.93 5.49 6.99
C ALA A 23 2.92 5.91 8.47
N THR A 24 3.73 5.26 9.30
CA THR A 24 3.87 5.64 10.72
C THR A 24 4.34 7.08 10.88
N ALA A 25 5.37 7.51 10.13
CA ALA A 25 5.87 8.87 10.23
C ALA A 25 4.83 9.92 9.80
N ILE A 26 3.99 9.61 8.80
CA ILE A 26 2.88 10.48 8.39
C ILE A 26 1.81 10.53 9.49
N GLN A 27 1.47 9.40 10.13
CA GLN A 27 0.53 9.39 11.25
C GLN A 27 1.01 10.27 12.42
N GLU A 28 2.30 10.20 12.74
CA GLU A 28 2.91 10.99 13.82
C GLU A 28 3.02 12.49 13.49
N HIS A 29 3.15 12.83 12.20
CA HIS A 29 3.24 14.22 11.73
C HIS A 29 1.88 14.89 11.54
N ALA A 30 0.85 14.14 11.18
CA ALA A 30 -0.45 14.69 10.81
C ALA A 30 -1.15 15.40 11.99
N CYS A 31 -1.76 16.56 11.72
CA CYS A 31 -2.58 17.29 12.69
C CYS A 31 -4.02 16.76 12.81
N GLU A 32 -4.35 15.70 12.07
CA GLU A 32 -5.66 15.04 12.06
C GLU A 32 -5.49 13.52 12.20
N PRO A 33 -6.47 12.80 12.79
CA PRO A 33 -6.35 11.37 12.99
C PRO A 33 -6.40 10.63 11.64
N LEU A 34 -5.35 9.88 11.36
CA LEU A 34 -5.26 9.00 10.19
C LEU A 34 -5.23 7.54 10.66
N LEU A 35 -6.26 6.77 10.33
CA LEU A 35 -6.22 5.32 10.53
C LEU A 35 -5.27 4.70 9.50
N ARG A 36 -4.41 3.77 9.91
CA ARG A 36 -3.64 2.98 8.96
C ARG A 36 -4.43 1.74 8.59
N PHE A 37 -4.67 1.54 7.30
CA PHE A 37 -5.34 0.35 6.79
C PHE A 37 -4.72 -0.10 5.46
N GLY A 38 -3.67 -0.92 5.57
CA GLY A 38 -2.93 -1.50 4.47
C GLY A 38 -3.25 -2.96 4.21
N VAL A 39 -2.57 -3.53 3.20
CA VAL A 39 -2.75 -4.95 2.84
C VAL A 39 -2.30 -5.90 3.97
N ASP A 40 -1.33 -5.46 4.79
CA ASP A 40 -0.86 -6.22 5.95
C ASP A 40 -1.96 -6.37 7.00
N GLU A 41 -2.75 -5.32 7.26
CA GLU A 41 -3.92 -5.40 8.15
C GLU A 41 -4.98 -6.37 7.60
N LEU A 42 -5.21 -6.37 6.28
CA LEU A 42 -6.08 -7.37 5.66
C LEU A 42 -5.55 -8.79 5.89
N TYR A 43 -4.27 -9.05 5.60
CA TYR A 43 -3.67 -10.38 5.76
C TYR A 43 -3.75 -10.92 7.18
N ARG A 44 -3.67 -10.06 8.21
CA ARG A 44 -3.86 -10.49 9.60
C ARG A 44 -5.30 -10.92 9.92
N MET A 45 -6.29 -10.45 9.16
CA MET A 45 -7.70 -10.83 9.31
C MET A 45 -8.09 -12.05 8.47
N VAL A 46 -7.28 -12.42 7.46
CA VAL A 46 -7.57 -13.56 6.58
C VAL A 46 -7.52 -14.85 7.39
N PRO A 47 -8.58 -15.69 7.37
CA PRO A 47 -8.54 -16.99 8.01
C PRO A 47 -7.46 -17.88 7.40
N GLY A 48 -6.73 -18.63 8.23
CA GLY A 48 -5.56 -19.41 7.80
C GLY A 48 -5.79 -20.36 6.62
N GLN A 49 -7.03 -20.84 6.42
CA GLN A 49 -7.39 -21.72 5.29
C GLN A 49 -7.38 -21.02 3.92
N TRP A 50 -7.37 -19.69 3.88
CA TRP A 50 -7.22 -18.84 2.69
C TRP A 50 -5.91 -18.03 2.69
N ALA A 51 -5.12 -18.10 3.76
CA ALA A 51 -3.93 -17.28 3.91
C ALA A 51 -2.73 -17.85 3.14
N GLY A 52 -1.89 -16.95 2.63
CA GLY A 52 -0.64 -17.33 1.98
C GLY A 52 0.41 -17.78 2.99
N GLY A 53 1.18 -18.81 2.64
CA GLY A 53 2.29 -19.29 3.47
C GLY A 53 1.90 -20.28 4.57
N VAL A 54 0.64 -20.72 4.61
CA VAL A 54 0.16 -21.79 5.48
C VAL A 54 0.22 -23.12 4.74
N ALA A 55 0.92 -24.11 5.30
CA ALA A 55 0.97 -25.46 4.74
C ALA A 55 -0.44 -26.09 4.74
N ASP A 56 -0.77 -26.79 3.65
CA ASP A 56 -2.03 -27.53 3.49
C ASP A 56 -3.32 -26.70 3.68
N ALA A 57 -3.26 -25.39 3.43
CA ALA A 57 -4.43 -24.52 3.47
C ALA A 57 -5.48 -24.99 2.43
N ARG A 58 -6.66 -25.42 2.91
CA ARG A 58 -7.70 -26.06 2.10
C ARG A 58 -8.17 -25.21 0.92
N PHE A 59 -8.14 -23.89 1.07
CA PHE A 59 -8.63 -22.95 0.06
C PHE A 59 -7.51 -22.10 -0.54
N ALA A 60 -6.26 -22.57 -0.49
CA ALA A 60 -5.10 -21.83 -1.00
C ALA A 60 -5.32 -21.28 -2.42
N GLU A 61 -5.76 -22.11 -3.37
CA GLU A 61 -5.99 -21.70 -4.77
C GLU A 61 -7.05 -20.61 -4.93
N ARG A 62 -8.02 -20.54 -4.01
CA ARG A 62 -9.05 -19.49 -4.00
C ARG A 62 -8.60 -18.26 -3.19
N GLY A 63 -7.73 -18.45 -2.21
CA GLY A 63 -7.17 -17.42 -1.35
C GLY A 63 -5.85 -16.86 -1.88
N PHE A 64 -4.91 -16.63 -0.96
CA PHE A 64 -3.59 -16.08 -1.26
C PHE A 64 -2.55 -17.21 -1.35
N THR A 65 -1.68 -17.16 -2.36
CA THR A 65 -0.58 -18.12 -2.50
C THR A 65 0.73 -17.43 -2.85
N TYR A 66 1.83 -17.92 -2.28
CA TYR A 66 3.17 -17.53 -2.70
C TYR A 66 3.70 -18.54 -3.72
N GLN A 67 4.21 -18.04 -4.83
CA GLN A 67 4.79 -18.86 -5.90
C GLN A 67 6.18 -18.35 -6.22
N ASP A 68 7.14 -19.24 -6.42
CA ASP A 68 8.46 -18.86 -6.92
C ASP A 68 8.35 -18.32 -8.34
N VAL A 69 9.24 -17.38 -8.68
CA VAL A 69 9.35 -16.82 -10.03
C VAL A 69 10.50 -17.53 -10.76
N PRO A 70 10.25 -18.42 -11.74
CA PRO A 70 11.31 -19.26 -12.32
C PRO A 70 12.46 -18.48 -12.95
N SER A 71 12.19 -17.29 -13.48
CA SER A 71 13.18 -16.42 -14.10
C SER A 71 14.00 -15.58 -13.11
N MET A 72 13.67 -15.61 -11.82
CA MET A 72 14.29 -14.78 -10.79
C MET A 72 14.50 -15.59 -9.49
N PRO A 73 15.62 -16.31 -9.35
CA PRO A 73 15.89 -17.16 -8.20
C PRO A 73 15.80 -16.41 -6.86
N GLY A 74 15.08 -16.98 -5.90
CA GLY A 74 14.84 -16.37 -4.59
C GLY A 74 13.75 -15.30 -4.56
N ALA A 75 13.18 -14.95 -5.72
CA ALA A 75 12.01 -14.09 -5.79
C ALA A 75 10.70 -14.89 -5.84
N ARG A 76 9.68 -14.34 -5.21
CA ARG A 76 8.33 -14.88 -5.17
C ARG A 76 7.33 -13.85 -5.68
N ARG A 77 6.20 -14.35 -6.17
CA ARG A 77 5.00 -13.59 -6.47
C ARG A 77 3.86 -14.02 -5.57
N ILE A 78 2.90 -13.13 -5.38
CA ILE A 78 1.60 -13.47 -4.80
C ILE A 78 0.66 -13.79 -5.96
N ASN A 79 -0.02 -14.93 -5.87
CA ASN A 79 -1.16 -15.23 -6.71
C ASN A 79 -2.44 -15.12 -5.88
N ASN A 80 -3.38 -14.31 -6.38
CA ASN A 80 -4.64 -13.99 -5.72
C ASN A 80 -5.78 -14.76 -6.40
N GLY A 81 -6.33 -15.77 -5.72
CA GLY A 81 -7.52 -16.47 -6.18
C GLY A 81 -8.79 -15.63 -6.03
N VAL A 82 -9.92 -16.18 -6.48
CA VAL A 82 -11.21 -15.47 -6.52
C VAL A 82 -11.68 -14.93 -5.17
N ASP A 83 -11.44 -15.65 -4.07
CA ASP A 83 -11.83 -15.22 -2.73
C ASP A 83 -10.86 -14.13 -2.22
N ALA A 84 -9.56 -14.24 -2.51
CA ALA A 84 -8.58 -13.19 -2.22
C ALA A 84 -8.93 -11.87 -2.93
N ILE A 85 -9.31 -11.92 -4.20
CA ILE A 85 -9.77 -10.73 -4.95
C ILE A 85 -11.03 -10.12 -4.30
N ALA A 86 -11.97 -10.95 -3.87
CA ALA A 86 -13.17 -10.46 -3.17
C ALA A 86 -12.81 -9.77 -1.84
N MET A 87 -11.89 -10.34 -1.06
CA MET A 87 -11.38 -9.75 0.19
C MET A 87 -10.67 -8.41 -0.05
N LEU A 88 -9.85 -8.32 -1.10
CA LEU A 88 -9.16 -7.09 -1.51
C LEU A 88 -10.14 -5.99 -1.93
N ARG A 89 -11.18 -6.33 -2.70
CA ARG A 89 -12.26 -5.38 -3.02
C ARG A 89 -13.05 -4.94 -1.80
N ALA A 90 -13.28 -5.84 -0.85
CA ALA A 90 -13.92 -5.49 0.42
C ALA A 90 -13.06 -4.51 1.24
N MET A 91 -11.73 -4.66 1.23
CA MET A 91 -10.81 -3.67 1.81
C MET A 91 -10.97 -2.29 1.15
N ASN A 92 -11.00 -2.21 -0.19
CA ASN A 92 -11.24 -0.95 -0.89
C ASN A 92 -12.57 -0.29 -0.48
N ALA A 93 -13.64 -1.09 -0.38
CA ALA A 93 -14.94 -0.60 0.10
C ALA A 93 -14.89 -0.11 1.56
N GLY A 94 -14.13 -0.80 2.42
CA GLY A 94 -13.89 -0.39 3.80
C GLY A 94 -13.17 0.95 3.90
N ILE A 95 -12.13 1.17 3.09
CA ILE A 95 -11.41 2.46 3.00
C ILE A 95 -12.35 3.59 2.63
N VAL A 96 -13.21 3.38 1.62
CA VAL A 96 -14.23 4.37 1.21
C VAL A 96 -15.24 4.62 2.33
N GLY A 97 -15.63 3.58 3.07
CA GLY A 97 -16.51 3.70 4.24
C GLY A 97 -15.91 4.56 5.35
N ILE A 98 -14.62 4.37 5.66
CA ILE A 98 -13.89 5.18 6.65
C ILE A 98 -13.90 6.66 6.24
N LEU A 99 -13.56 6.94 4.98
CA LEU A 99 -13.58 8.31 4.44
C LEU A 99 -14.98 8.92 4.44
N SER A 100 -16.00 8.15 4.05
CA SER A 100 -17.39 8.60 4.03
C SER A 100 -17.93 8.91 5.43
N ALA A 101 -17.36 8.29 6.47
CA ALA A 101 -17.64 8.60 7.87
C ALA A 101 -16.90 9.85 8.38
N GLY A 102 -16.09 10.50 7.54
CA GLY A 102 -15.33 11.70 7.89
C GLY A 102 -14.00 11.42 8.60
N VAL A 103 -13.49 10.19 8.53
CA VAL A 103 -12.22 9.80 9.18
C VAL A 103 -11.12 9.66 8.13
N GLY A 104 -9.95 10.22 8.41
CA GLY A 104 -8.79 10.10 7.52
C GLY A 104 -8.14 8.72 7.57
N VAL A 105 -7.45 8.35 6.48
CA VAL A 105 -6.86 7.01 6.33
C VAL A 105 -5.54 7.05 5.56
N ILE A 106 -4.56 6.27 6.00
CA ILE A 106 -3.36 5.93 5.24
C ILE A 106 -3.52 4.49 4.74
N VAL A 107 -3.38 4.30 3.43
CA VAL A 107 -3.42 3.00 2.78
C VAL A 107 -2.01 2.65 2.37
N ASP A 108 -1.35 1.74 3.10
CA ASP A 108 0.00 1.30 2.76
C ASP A 108 0.03 -0.11 2.18
N GLY A 109 0.61 -0.23 0.99
CA GLY A 109 0.73 -1.48 0.29
C GLY A 109 -0.49 -1.84 -0.56
N GLN A 110 -0.19 -2.41 -1.72
CA GLN A 110 -1.17 -2.94 -2.64
C GLN A 110 -0.80 -4.37 -2.99
N ALA A 111 -1.79 -5.18 -3.33
CA ALA A 111 -1.64 -6.61 -3.59
C ALA A 111 -0.99 -6.94 -4.94
N PHE A 112 -0.39 -5.95 -5.61
CA PHE A 112 0.16 -6.05 -6.96
C PHE A 112 -0.83 -6.62 -7.97
N GLU A 113 -2.09 -6.19 -7.83
CA GLU A 113 -3.23 -6.66 -8.60
C GLU A 113 -3.90 -5.48 -9.32
N PRO A 114 -3.65 -5.28 -10.63
CA PRO A 114 -4.09 -4.10 -11.35
C PRO A 114 -5.59 -3.81 -11.20
N VAL A 115 -6.45 -4.84 -11.25
CA VAL A 115 -7.90 -4.64 -11.13
C VAL A 115 -8.33 -4.11 -9.76
N VAL A 116 -7.62 -4.47 -8.69
CA VAL A 116 -7.90 -3.99 -7.33
C VAL A 116 -7.37 -2.57 -7.16
N ASN A 117 -6.18 -2.29 -7.71
CA ASN A 117 -5.57 -0.96 -7.62
C ASN A 117 -6.41 0.08 -8.38
N THR A 118 -6.82 -0.25 -9.62
CA THR A 118 -7.70 0.62 -10.42
C THR A 118 -9.06 0.83 -9.76
N ASP A 119 -9.63 -0.19 -9.10
CA ASP A 119 -10.87 -0.04 -8.34
C ASP A 119 -10.71 0.95 -7.16
N LEU A 120 -9.62 0.87 -6.40
CA LEU A 120 -9.35 1.80 -5.30
C LEU A 120 -9.13 3.22 -5.83
N GLU A 121 -8.24 3.38 -6.81
CA GLU A 121 -7.89 4.68 -7.39
C GLU A 121 -9.14 5.37 -7.96
N GLY A 122 -9.97 4.65 -8.72
CA GLY A 122 -11.23 5.18 -9.25
C GLY A 122 -12.20 5.65 -8.16
N ARG A 123 -12.35 4.88 -7.07
CA ARG A 123 -13.20 5.28 -5.92
C ARG A 123 -12.68 6.52 -5.22
N LEU A 124 -11.37 6.60 -5.00
CA LEU A 124 -10.74 7.73 -4.32
C LEU A 124 -10.81 9.00 -5.18
N LEU A 125 -10.59 8.88 -6.48
CA LEU A 125 -10.71 9.99 -7.43
C LEU A 125 -12.15 10.51 -7.52
N ASP A 126 -13.18 9.65 -7.45
CA ASP A 126 -14.58 10.08 -7.34
C ASP A 126 -14.83 10.89 -6.06
N LEU A 127 -14.35 10.40 -4.91
CA LEU A 127 -14.47 11.12 -3.64
C LEU A 127 -13.77 12.49 -3.70
N ARG A 128 -12.58 12.55 -4.31
CA ARG A 128 -11.84 13.80 -4.54
C ARG A 128 -12.61 14.77 -5.41
N ALA A 129 -13.13 14.31 -6.56
CA ALA A 129 -13.89 15.13 -7.51
C ALA A 129 -15.18 15.70 -6.89
N ARG A 130 -15.79 14.97 -5.94
CA ARG A 130 -16.99 15.39 -5.21
C ARG A 130 -16.68 16.25 -3.97
N GLY A 131 -15.40 16.51 -3.67
CA GLY A 131 -14.97 17.25 -2.49
C GLY A 131 -15.25 16.52 -1.17
N LEU A 132 -15.43 15.20 -1.21
CA LEU A 132 -15.73 14.38 -0.03
C LEU A 132 -14.48 13.85 0.66
N ALA A 133 -13.34 13.83 -0.03
CA ALA A 133 -12.05 13.50 0.55
C ALA A 133 -10.93 14.28 -0.14
N ARG A 134 -9.86 14.54 0.60
CA ARG A 134 -8.55 14.88 0.01
C ARG A 134 -7.81 13.58 -0.24
N VAL A 135 -7.21 13.41 -1.41
CA VAL A 135 -6.52 12.17 -1.78
C VAL A 135 -5.13 12.53 -2.29
N ALA A 136 -4.12 11.98 -1.62
CA ALA A 136 -2.72 12.02 -2.01
C ALA A 136 -2.22 10.60 -2.33
N ILE A 137 -1.75 10.38 -3.55
CA ILE A 137 -1.22 9.09 -4.02
C ILE A 137 0.30 9.23 -4.18
N ILE A 138 1.05 8.43 -3.43
CA ILE A 138 2.51 8.47 -3.35
C ILE A 138 3.07 7.13 -3.81
N GLU A 139 3.87 7.13 -4.87
CA GLU A 139 4.58 5.95 -5.38
C GLU A 139 6.04 5.97 -4.93
N LEU A 140 6.46 4.97 -4.15
CA LEU A 140 7.85 4.75 -3.80
C LEU A 140 8.55 3.88 -4.84
N SER A 141 9.70 4.33 -5.34
CA SER A 141 10.60 3.53 -6.17
C SER A 141 11.93 3.27 -5.46
N VAL A 142 12.55 2.13 -5.75
CA VAL A 142 13.85 1.72 -5.20
C VAL A 142 14.61 0.95 -6.29
N THR A 143 15.92 1.11 -6.36
CA THR A 143 16.78 0.24 -7.18
C THR A 143 16.96 -1.13 -6.54
N ASP A 144 17.26 -2.14 -7.34
CA ASP A 144 17.26 -3.55 -6.92
C ASP A 144 18.25 -3.86 -5.80
N GLU A 145 19.47 -3.29 -5.82
CA GLU A 145 20.49 -3.62 -4.83
C GLU A 145 20.13 -3.14 -3.41
N PRO A 146 19.79 -1.85 -3.18
CA PRO A 146 19.26 -1.40 -1.90
C PRO A 146 17.99 -2.14 -1.47
N LEU A 147 17.11 -2.46 -2.42
CA LEU A 147 15.86 -3.16 -2.15
C LEU A 147 16.10 -4.61 -1.68
N ALA A 148 17.01 -5.32 -2.35
CA ALA A 148 17.43 -6.68 -1.97
C ALA A 148 18.08 -6.68 -0.58
N ASP A 149 18.91 -5.67 -0.27
CA ASP A 149 19.49 -5.52 1.06
C ASP A 149 18.44 -5.33 2.15
N ARG A 150 17.48 -4.43 1.92
CA ARG A 150 16.35 -4.21 2.83
C ARG A 150 15.57 -5.50 3.03
N GLN A 151 15.25 -6.23 1.96
CA GLN A 151 14.56 -7.52 2.04
C GLN A 151 15.32 -8.53 2.90
N ARG A 152 16.65 -8.66 2.74
CA ARG A 152 17.45 -9.60 3.55
C ARG A 152 17.42 -9.26 5.05
N ARG A 153 17.30 -7.97 5.40
CA ARG A 153 17.23 -7.51 6.79
C ARG A 153 15.82 -7.57 7.40
N HIS A 154 14.78 -7.85 6.62
CA HIS A 154 13.44 -8.05 7.16
C HIS A 154 13.37 -9.30 8.05
N ALA A 155 12.60 -9.22 9.14
CA ALA A 155 12.42 -10.34 10.07
C ALA A 155 11.86 -11.61 9.39
N HIS A 156 11.03 -11.44 8.36
CA HIS A 156 10.44 -12.52 7.59
C HIS A 156 10.60 -12.24 6.09
N PRO A 157 11.74 -12.61 5.47
CA PRO A 157 12.00 -12.34 4.06
C PRO A 157 11.16 -13.29 3.18
N VAL A 158 10.04 -12.79 2.64
CA VAL A 158 9.12 -13.57 1.80
C VAL A 158 9.57 -13.64 0.33
N GLY A 159 10.56 -12.83 -0.08
CA GLY A 159 11.09 -12.84 -1.45
C GLY A 159 10.30 -12.02 -2.46
N LEU A 160 9.38 -11.15 -2.03
CA LEU A 160 8.48 -10.42 -2.93
C LEU A 160 9.11 -9.20 -3.60
N SER A 161 10.11 -8.58 -2.96
CA SER A 161 10.54 -7.22 -3.29
C SER A 161 11.03 -7.08 -4.72
N LEU A 162 11.91 -7.97 -5.18
CA LEU A 162 12.52 -7.88 -6.50
C LEU A 162 11.54 -8.14 -7.64
N HIS A 163 10.63 -9.12 -7.46
CA HIS A 163 9.60 -9.35 -8.46
C HIS A 163 8.64 -8.16 -8.55
N GLN A 164 8.24 -7.60 -7.41
CA GLN A 164 7.39 -6.42 -7.38
C GLN A 164 8.05 -5.21 -8.02
N ASN A 165 9.37 -5.07 -7.89
CA ASN A 165 10.12 -3.98 -8.52
C ASN A 165 10.25 -4.12 -10.04
N SER A 166 10.09 -5.33 -10.58
CA SER A 166 10.12 -5.56 -12.03
C SER A 166 8.75 -5.39 -12.70
N LEU A 167 7.68 -5.24 -11.91
CA LEU A 167 6.34 -4.96 -12.41
C LEU A 167 6.16 -3.47 -12.73
N PRO A 168 5.17 -3.10 -13.57
CA PRO A 168 4.76 -1.72 -13.74
C PRO A 168 4.44 -1.04 -12.40
N LYS A 169 4.61 0.28 -12.36
CA LYS A 169 4.18 1.11 -11.24
C LYS A 169 2.71 0.89 -10.93
N GLN A 170 2.36 0.96 -9.65
CA GLN A 170 1.06 0.50 -9.16
C GLN A 170 -0.01 1.59 -9.22
N ALA A 171 0.38 2.84 -8.99
CA ALA A 171 -0.46 4.01 -9.23
C ALA A 171 -0.46 4.39 -10.72
N THR A 172 -1.64 4.64 -11.27
CA THR A 172 -1.77 5.11 -12.65
C THR A 172 -1.30 6.56 -12.75
N GLU A 173 -1.75 7.41 -11.82
CA GLU A 173 -1.42 8.84 -11.77
C GLU A 173 -1.02 9.25 -10.33
N PRO A 174 0.21 8.92 -9.88
CA PRO A 174 0.66 9.35 -8.57
C PRO A 174 0.83 10.87 -8.49
N ASP A 175 0.37 11.48 -7.41
CA ASP A 175 0.59 12.90 -7.13
C ASP A 175 2.07 13.16 -6.75
N LEU A 176 2.76 12.15 -6.22
CA LEU A 176 4.19 12.19 -5.89
C LEU A 176 4.87 10.86 -6.19
N VAL A 177 6.05 10.90 -6.83
CA VAL A 177 6.95 9.75 -6.97
C VAL A 177 8.22 10.02 -6.16
N VAL A 178 8.61 9.10 -5.28
CA VAL A 178 9.80 9.23 -4.43
C VAL A 178 10.76 8.07 -4.70
N GLU A 179 11.94 8.39 -5.23
CA GLU A 179 13.06 7.45 -5.33
C GLU A 179 13.78 7.40 -3.99
N THR A 180 13.89 6.21 -3.38
CA THR A 180 14.38 6.07 -2.00
C THR A 180 15.73 5.37 -1.90
N SER A 181 16.42 5.06 -3.01
CA SER A 181 17.63 4.23 -3.00
C SER A 181 18.75 4.81 -2.14
N SER A 182 18.94 6.13 -2.22
CA SER A 182 20.00 6.85 -1.49
C SER A 182 19.50 7.59 -0.26
N MET A 183 18.23 7.42 0.12
CA MET A 183 17.62 8.12 1.25
C MET A 183 17.44 7.18 2.44
N SER A 184 17.72 7.69 3.62
CA SER A 184 17.28 7.09 4.87
C SER A 184 15.76 7.22 5.03
N ALA A 185 15.17 6.37 5.87
CA ALA A 185 13.73 6.45 6.16
C ALA A 185 13.31 7.82 6.73
N ALA A 186 14.17 8.44 7.55
CA ALA A 186 13.92 9.76 8.12
C ALA A 186 13.93 10.87 7.05
N GLU A 187 14.84 10.79 6.06
CA GLU A 187 14.87 11.73 4.94
C GLU A 187 13.63 11.61 4.06
N VAL A 188 13.21 10.37 3.75
CA VAL A 188 11.97 10.11 3.00
C VAL A 188 10.77 10.67 3.74
N ALA A 189 10.64 10.39 5.04
CA ALA A 189 9.55 10.89 5.87
C ALA A 189 9.53 12.42 5.89
N ALA A 190 10.66 13.07 6.18
CA ALA A 190 10.74 14.52 6.23
C ALA A 190 10.42 15.18 4.88
N PHE A 191 10.85 14.57 3.76
CA PHE A 191 10.51 15.03 2.42
C PHE A 191 9.01 14.94 2.14
N VAL A 192 8.41 13.78 2.36
CA VAL A 192 6.98 13.53 2.10
C VAL A 192 6.08 14.37 2.99
N CYS A 193 6.37 14.46 4.30
CA CYS A 193 5.57 15.27 5.22
C CYS A 193 5.57 16.75 4.85
N ARG A 194 6.73 17.31 4.44
CA ARG A 194 6.79 18.70 3.95
C ARG A 194 5.94 18.91 2.69
N TRP A 195 5.97 17.95 1.77
CA TRP A 195 5.13 18.00 0.56
C TRP A 195 3.63 17.93 0.91
N LEU A 196 3.23 17.03 1.80
CA LEU A 196 1.85 16.93 2.28
C LEU A 196 1.37 18.25 2.91
N ASP A 197 2.21 18.90 3.72
CA ASP A 197 1.88 20.17 4.35
C ASP A 197 1.60 21.27 3.31
N GLN A 198 2.37 21.28 2.22
CA GLN A 198 2.27 22.26 1.14
C GLN A 198 1.01 22.04 0.30
N GLU A 199 0.75 20.79 -0.10
CA GLU A 199 -0.28 20.47 -1.09
C GLU A 199 -1.66 20.20 -0.47
N TYR A 200 -1.72 19.63 0.74
CA TYR A 200 -2.97 19.09 1.31
C TYR A 200 -3.39 19.68 2.66
N VAL A 201 -2.48 20.34 3.38
CA VAL A 201 -2.78 20.91 4.71
C VAL A 201 -2.99 22.42 4.64
N LYS A 202 -2.10 23.17 3.97
CA LYS A 202 -2.16 24.63 3.86
C LYS A 202 -3.06 25.16 2.74
N SER A 203 -3.62 24.26 1.93
CA SER A 203 -4.62 24.52 0.88
C SER A 203 -6.05 24.52 1.39
#